data_AF-A0A0G1CYQ6-F1
#
_entry.id   AF-A0A0G1CYQ6-F1
#
_cell.length_a   1.000
_cell.length_b   1.000
_cell.length_c   1.000
_cell.angle_alpha   90.00
_cell.angle_beta   90.00
_cell.angle_gamma   90.00
#
_symmetry.space_group_name_H-M   'P 1'
#
loop_
_entity.id
_entity.type
_entity.pdbx_description
1 polymer ?
#
loop_
_entity_poly.entity_id
_entity_poly.type
_entity_poly.pdbx_seq_one_letter_code
_entity_poly.pdbx_strand_id
1 'polypeptide(L)'
;MPLSPEIKTIPSMIANFTRAGLTFELINALTRGETGRDMAEDGKRLLKELGKTSHVEINGTENIPKDSGGLIVFNHPNMDVLVPAFLTLMIKIKDIGKVNGKLLWGSEVPLFGKFNESFPVPVSIKFIKRFHNLYYKNVISVPMSKGRPDYELGRFSALRKAINSLKNGDFVLVSPEGHVEVKNTISPLDSFHNGSGGLSIMATKLRLPILPVGIWSLDGSKRINLNIGAPYYSKAKDGKSASIEAMSKIADILPLELRGPFLLK
;
A
#
# COMPACT_ATOMS: atom_id res chain seq x y z
N MET A 1 -25.02 -8.61 0.42
CA MET A 1 -23.85 -7.75 0.16
C MET A 1 -22.71 -8.62 -0.34
N PRO A 2 -22.05 -8.28 -1.46
CA PRO A 2 -20.91 -9.04 -1.94
C PRO A 2 -19.72 -8.89 -0.97
N LEU A 3 -19.00 -9.99 -0.72
CA LEU A 3 -17.70 -9.97 -0.05
C LEU A 3 -16.69 -9.22 -0.94
N SER A 4 -15.67 -8.59 -0.35
CA SER A 4 -14.65 -7.89 -1.12
C SER A 4 -13.98 -8.86 -2.11
N PRO A 5 -13.62 -8.42 -3.33
CA PRO A 5 -12.90 -9.25 -4.30
C PRO A 5 -11.65 -9.91 -3.71
N GLU A 6 -11.03 -9.24 -2.74
CA GLU A 6 -9.85 -9.71 -1.99
C GLU A 6 -10.09 -11.07 -1.32
N ILE A 7 -11.30 -11.37 -0.84
CA ILE A 7 -11.60 -12.65 -0.18
C ILE A 7 -11.44 -13.83 -1.15
N LYS A 8 -11.75 -13.64 -2.44
CA LYS A 8 -11.56 -14.69 -3.45
C LYS A 8 -10.08 -15.01 -3.71
N THR A 9 -9.19 -14.08 -3.39
CA THR A 9 -7.74 -14.22 -3.57
C THR A 9 -7.02 -14.80 -2.34
N ILE A 10 -7.72 -14.96 -1.20
CA ILE A 10 -7.13 -15.52 0.02
C ILE A 10 -6.56 -16.94 -0.20
N PRO A 11 -7.26 -17.88 -0.86
CA PRO A 11 -6.72 -19.24 -1.05
C PRO A 11 -5.43 -19.28 -1.87
N SER A 12 -5.33 -18.45 -2.93
CA SER A 12 -4.12 -18.40 -3.76
C SER A 12 -2.95 -17.74 -3.00
N MET A 13 -3.22 -16.70 -2.21
CA MET A 13 -2.22 -16.13 -1.30
C MET A 13 -1.72 -17.18 -0.30
N ILE A 14 -2.62 -17.87 0.42
CA ILE A 14 -2.25 -18.92 1.38
C ILE A 14 -1.39 -20.00 0.71
N ALA A 15 -1.74 -20.44 -0.50
CA ALA A 15 -0.95 -21.42 -1.24
C ALA A 15 0.48 -20.93 -1.54
N ASN A 16 0.65 -19.65 -1.88
CA ASN A 16 1.97 -19.04 -2.09
C ASN A 16 2.80 -18.97 -0.80
N PHE A 17 2.21 -18.54 0.31
CA PHE A 17 2.87 -18.55 1.61
C PHE A 17 3.28 -19.97 2.04
N THR A 18 2.47 -20.98 1.68
CA THR A 18 2.73 -22.38 2.07
C THR A 18 3.93 -22.92 1.31
N ARG A 19 4.02 -22.62 0.00
CA ARG A 19 5.19 -22.98 -0.81
C ARG A 19 6.48 -22.31 -0.32
N ALA A 20 6.39 -21.10 0.24
CA ALA A 20 7.51 -20.39 0.87
C ALA A 20 7.93 -20.92 2.23
N GLY A 21 7.27 -21.97 2.74
CA GLY A 21 7.50 -22.46 4.11
C GLY A 21 7.13 -21.43 5.19
N LEU A 22 6.51 -20.32 4.79
CA LEU A 22 6.19 -19.20 5.67
C LEU A 22 4.80 -19.31 6.27
N THR A 23 3.86 -20.04 5.66
CA THR A 23 2.51 -20.22 6.23
C THR A 23 2.58 -20.74 7.66
N PHE A 24 3.29 -21.83 7.91
CA PHE A 24 3.40 -22.40 9.26
C PHE A 24 4.16 -21.48 10.22
N GLU A 25 5.23 -20.83 9.76
CA GLU A 25 6.00 -19.89 10.57
C GLU A 25 5.15 -18.67 10.98
N LEU A 26 4.40 -18.09 10.05
CA LEU A 26 3.53 -16.93 10.30
C LEU A 26 2.33 -17.33 11.15
N ILE A 27 1.69 -18.48 10.90
CA ILE A 27 0.59 -18.97 11.74
C ILE A 27 1.08 -19.20 13.16
N ASN A 28 2.26 -19.82 13.34
CA ASN A 28 2.86 -20.04 14.66
C ASN A 28 3.19 -18.71 15.34
N ALA A 29 3.81 -17.77 14.62
CA ALA A 29 4.13 -16.45 15.13
C ALA A 29 2.87 -15.68 15.58
N LEU A 30 1.80 -15.71 14.76
CA LEU A 30 0.50 -15.13 15.09
C LEU A 30 -0.17 -15.80 16.29
N THR A 31 0.01 -17.11 16.44
CA THR A 31 -0.56 -17.90 17.55
C THR A 31 0.18 -17.62 18.86
N ARG A 32 1.51 -17.46 18.80
CA ARG A 32 2.38 -17.12 19.93
C ARG A 32 2.36 -15.64 20.30
N GLY A 33 1.79 -14.78 19.45
CA GLY A 33 1.77 -13.33 19.66
C GLY A 33 3.14 -12.68 19.46
N GLU A 34 3.98 -13.25 18.59
CA GLU A 34 5.27 -12.67 18.22
C GLU A 34 5.09 -11.29 17.58
N THR A 35 6.09 -10.42 17.71
CA THR A 35 6.06 -9.05 17.17
C THR A 35 7.42 -8.65 16.60
N GLY A 36 7.42 -7.63 15.75
CA GLY A 36 8.65 -6.97 15.31
C GLY A 36 9.42 -7.68 14.19
N ARG A 37 8.74 -8.59 13.46
CA ARG A 37 9.24 -9.14 12.20
C ARG A 37 9.48 -8.02 11.20
N ASP A 38 10.44 -8.26 10.31
CA ASP A 38 10.83 -7.34 9.26
C ASP A 38 10.22 -7.79 7.93
N MET A 39 9.35 -6.94 7.37
CA MET A 39 8.60 -7.26 6.16
C MET A 39 9.50 -7.39 4.92
N ALA A 40 10.64 -6.70 4.87
CA ALA A 40 11.57 -6.81 3.74
C ALA A 40 12.34 -8.15 3.80
N GLU A 41 12.76 -8.59 4.99
CA GLU A 41 13.39 -9.92 5.15
C GLU A 41 12.42 -11.06 4.78
N ASP A 42 11.18 -10.99 5.28
CA ASP A 42 10.16 -11.96 4.90
C ASP A 42 9.79 -11.85 3.41
N GLY A 43 9.79 -10.62 2.87
CA GLY A 43 9.61 -10.35 1.45
C GLY A 43 10.67 -11.03 0.58
N LYS A 44 11.95 -10.96 0.95
CA LYS A 44 13.05 -11.64 0.22
C LYS A 44 12.80 -13.15 0.13
N ARG A 45 12.33 -13.75 1.23
CA ARG A 45 11.97 -15.18 1.29
C ARG A 45 10.74 -15.50 0.43
N LEU A 46 9.68 -14.68 0.52
CA LEU A 46 8.45 -14.86 -0.26
C LEU A 46 8.69 -14.71 -1.76
N LEU A 47 9.45 -13.68 -2.17
CA LEU A 47 9.74 -13.42 -3.57
C LEU A 47 10.61 -14.51 -4.22
N LYS A 48 11.44 -15.22 -3.45
CA LYS A 48 12.17 -16.39 -3.98
C LYS A 48 11.21 -17.48 -4.48
N GLU A 49 10.07 -17.65 -3.82
CA GLU A 49 9.05 -18.61 -4.24
C GLU A 49 8.04 -18.03 -5.23
N LEU A 50 7.57 -16.80 -4.99
CA LEU A 50 6.70 -16.09 -5.93
C LEU A 50 7.38 -15.89 -7.28
N GLY A 51 8.70 -15.69 -7.30
CA GLY A 51 9.55 -15.56 -8.48
C GLY A 51 9.47 -16.72 -9.47
N LYS A 52 8.99 -17.88 -9.03
CA LYS A 52 8.69 -19.03 -9.91
C LYS A 52 7.40 -18.84 -10.71
N THR A 53 6.52 -17.96 -10.24
CA THR A 53 5.17 -17.76 -10.77
C THR A 53 4.89 -16.33 -11.25
N SER A 54 5.62 -15.33 -10.76
CA SER A 54 5.51 -13.94 -11.16
C SER A 54 6.88 -13.27 -11.10
N HIS A 55 7.17 -12.42 -12.07
CA HIS A 55 8.40 -11.63 -12.17
C HIS A 55 8.05 -10.16 -12.02
N VAL A 56 8.65 -9.49 -11.03
CA VAL A 56 8.47 -8.06 -10.81
C VAL A 56 9.62 -7.32 -11.49
N GLU A 57 9.31 -6.57 -12.53
CA GLU A 57 10.22 -5.64 -13.17
C GLU A 57 10.09 -4.27 -12.49
N ILE A 58 11.20 -3.76 -11.95
CA ILE A 58 11.23 -2.48 -11.26
C ILE A 58 12.08 -1.46 -12.00
N ASN A 59 11.50 -0.29 -12.27
CA ASN A 59 12.15 0.82 -12.94
C ASN A 59 12.08 2.10 -12.10
N GLY A 60 13.01 3.03 -12.31
CA GLY A 60 13.03 4.32 -11.61
C GLY A 60 13.62 4.26 -10.20
N THR A 61 14.40 3.25 -9.86
CA THR A 61 14.99 3.13 -8.50
C THR A 61 15.95 4.25 -8.15
N GLU A 62 16.55 4.89 -9.15
CA GLU A 62 17.35 6.10 -9.04
C GLU A 62 16.56 7.30 -8.50
N ASN A 63 15.22 7.28 -8.57
CA ASN A 63 14.35 8.30 -8.02
C ASN A 63 14.15 8.17 -6.50
N ILE A 64 14.54 7.05 -5.89
CA ILE A 64 14.46 6.85 -4.43
C ILE A 64 15.57 7.65 -3.74
N PRO A 65 15.23 8.63 -2.86
CA PRO A 65 16.23 9.32 -2.06
C PRO A 65 17.06 8.34 -1.21
N LYS A 66 18.39 8.52 -1.22
CA LYS A 66 19.33 7.63 -0.51
C LYS A 66 19.47 7.94 0.98
N ASP A 67 19.43 9.23 1.31
CA ASP A 67 19.76 9.76 2.63
C ASP A 67 18.54 10.28 3.41
N SER A 68 17.35 10.18 2.82
CA SER A 68 16.11 10.64 3.44
C SER A 68 14.92 9.76 3.07
N GLY A 69 13.90 9.78 3.92
CA GLY A 69 12.60 9.18 3.63
C GLY A 69 11.74 10.08 2.75
N GLY A 70 10.48 9.67 2.58
CA GLY A 70 9.51 10.39 1.77
C GLY A 70 8.12 9.78 1.87
N LEU A 71 7.18 10.38 1.17
CA LEU A 71 5.87 9.77 0.98
C LEU A 71 5.87 9.02 -0.35
N ILE A 72 5.51 7.75 -0.35
CA ILE A 72 5.25 6.99 -1.57
C ILE A 72 3.75 6.90 -1.75
N VAL A 73 3.28 7.32 -2.92
CA VAL A 73 1.89 7.21 -3.33
C VAL A 73 1.79 6.19 -4.46
N PHE A 74 0.86 5.24 -4.37
CA PHE A 74 0.72 4.16 -5.36
C PHE A 74 -0.74 3.87 -5.71
N ASN A 75 -1.00 3.45 -6.95
CA ASN A 75 -2.32 2.93 -7.34
C ASN A 75 -2.56 1.55 -6.71
N HIS A 76 -3.81 1.11 -6.60
CA HIS A 76 -4.12 -0.12 -5.86
C HIS A 76 -4.66 -1.22 -6.79
N PRO A 77 -3.82 -1.88 -7.60
CA PRO A 77 -4.26 -2.97 -8.45
C PRO A 77 -4.70 -4.18 -7.61
N ASN A 78 -5.13 -5.24 -8.28
CA ASN A 78 -5.49 -6.49 -7.62
C ASN A 78 -4.34 -7.06 -6.76
N MET A 79 -4.69 -7.79 -5.71
CA MET A 79 -3.74 -8.26 -4.68
C MET A 79 -2.63 -9.18 -5.20
N ASP A 80 -2.91 -9.95 -6.25
CA ASP A 80 -1.94 -10.82 -6.94
C ASP A 80 -0.84 -10.02 -7.66
N VAL A 81 -1.14 -8.80 -8.09
CA VAL A 81 -0.19 -7.84 -8.65
C VAL A 81 0.45 -7.00 -7.54
N LEU A 82 -0.38 -6.49 -6.61
CA LEU A 82 0.05 -5.56 -5.58
C LEU A 82 1.04 -6.20 -4.58
N VAL A 83 0.77 -7.41 -4.09
CA VAL A 83 1.61 -8.02 -3.04
C VAL A 83 3.05 -8.25 -3.51
N PRO A 84 3.33 -8.89 -4.66
CA PRO A 84 4.70 -9.05 -5.13
C PRO A 84 5.40 -7.71 -5.43
N ALA A 85 4.69 -6.76 -6.05
CA ALA A 85 5.22 -5.43 -6.32
C ALA A 85 5.61 -4.70 -5.03
N PHE A 86 4.70 -4.68 -4.05
CA PHE A 86 4.91 -4.04 -2.77
C PHE A 86 6.08 -4.66 -1.99
N LEU A 87 6.17 -6.00 -1.93
CA LEU A 87 7.31 -6.66 -1.28
C LEU A 87 8.64 -6.29 -1.97
N THR A 88 8.64 -6.23 -3.31
CA THR A 88 9.81 -5.83 -4.09
C THR A 88 10.22 -4.39 -3.76
N LEU A 89 9.25 -3.48 -3.67
CA LEU A 89 9.49 -2.09 -3.30
C LEU A 89 10.05 -1.96 -1.89
N MET A 90 9.48 -2.66 -0.91
CA MET A 90 9.95 -2.64 0.49
C MET A 90 11.39 -3.12 0.63
N ILE A 91 11.77 -4.14 -0.14
CA ILE A 91 13.15 -4.63 -0.21
C ILE A 91 14.06 -3.58 -0.81
N LYS A 92 13.67 -2.97 -1.93
CA LYS A 92 14.49 -1.96 -2.61
C LYS A 92 14.68 -0.70 -1.78
N ILE A 93 13.66 -0.24 -1.06
CA ILE A 93 13.78 0.86 -0.09
C ILE A 93 14.85 0.54 0.96
N LYS A 94 14.82 -0.67 1.53
CA LYS A 94 15.77 -1.11 2.56
C LYS A 94 17.18 -1.35 2.03
N ASP A 95 17.32 -1.77 0.78
CA ASP A 95 18.63 -2.03 0.15
C ASP A 95 19.30 -0.72 -0.31
N ILE A 96 18.52 0.27 -0.80
CA ILE A 96 19.04 1.56 -1.28
C ILE A 96 19.40 2.49 -0.12
N GLY A 97 18.59 2.52 0.92
CA GLY A 97 18.81 3.35 2.10
C GLY A 97 18.66 2.54 3.37
N LYS A 98 19.30 2.97 4.46
CA LYS A 98 19.08 2.40 5.80
C LYS A 98 17.74 2.84 6.42
N VAL A 99 16.73 3.05 5.57
CA VAL A 99 15.42 3.61 5.91
C VAL A 99 14.35 2.55 5.79
N ASN A 100 13.32 2.60 6.63
CA ASN A 100 12.26 1.59 6.60
C ASN A 100 11.09 2.08 5.77
N GLY A 101 10.46 1.19 5.02
CA GLY A 101 9.12 1.42 4.48
C GLY A 101 8.06 1.13 5.54
N LYS A 102 7.05 1.99 5.63
CA LYS A 102 5.85 1.81 6.46
C LYS A 102 4.58 2.00 5.66
N LEU A 103 3.80 0.94 5.53
CA LEU A 103 2.51 0.96 4.84
C LEU A 103 1.38 1.40 5.77
N LEU A 104 0.59 2.37 5.33
CA LEU A 104 -0.72 2.64 5.91
C LEU A 104 -1.71 1.57 5.42
N TRP A 105 -2.10 0.66 6.31
CA TRP A 105 -2.96 -0.48 5.98
C TRP A 105 -4.25 -0.45 6.82
N GLY A 106 -5.39 -0.55 6.12
CA GLY A 106 -6.70 -0.87 6.70
C GLY A 106 -6.65 -2.00 7.73
N SER A 107 -7.23 -1.79 8.90
CA SER A 107 -7.15 -2.72 10.05
C SER A 107 -8.34 -3.66 10.21
N GLU A 108 -9.03 -3.93 9.10
CA GLU A 108 -10.24 -4.74 8.99
C GLU A 108 -10.44 -5.20 7.55
N VAL A 109 -11.19 -6.28 7.35
CA VAL A 109 -11.76 -6.58 6.03
C VAL A 109 -13.09 -5.83 5.92
N PRO A 110 -13.21 -4.87 4.98
CA PRO A 110 -14.47 -4.16 4.76
C PRO A 110 -15.50 -5.06 4.05
N LEU A 111 -16.72 -5.10 4.55
CA LEU A 111 -17.89 -5.49 3.77
C LEU A 111 -18.38 -4.26 3.02
N PHE A 112 -18.25 -4.28 1.69
CA PHE A 112 -18.63 -3.14 0.85
C PHE A 112 -20.13 -3.13 0.55
N GLY A 113 -20.77 -1.99 0.83
CA GLY A 113 -22.08 -1.63 0.28
C GLY A 113 -21.95 -0.80 -1.00
N LYS A 114 -21.23 0.32 -0.92
CA LYS A 114 -20.86 1.27 -1.99
C LYS A 114 -19.39 1.67 -1.85
N PHE A 115 -18.81 2.38 -2.83
CA PHE A 115 -17.37 2.78 -2.91
C PHE A 115 -16.77 3.54 -1.70
N ASN A 116 -17.54 3.88 -0.66
CA ASN A 116 -17.04 4.49 0.57
C ASN A 116 -17.82 4.06 1.83
N GLU A 117 -18.68 3.04 1.71
CA GLU A 117 -19.49 2.50 2.81
C GLU A 117 -19.00 1.08 3.11
N SER A 118 -18.23 0.95 4.19
CA SER A 118 -17.71 -0.31 4.66
C SER A 118 -18.22 -0.64 6.06
N PHE A 119 -18.66 -1.88 6.26
CA PHE A 119 -18.92 -2.43 7.59
C PHE A 119 -17.76 -3.35 7.99
N PRO A 120 -17.30 -3.33 9.25
CA PRO A 120 -16.17 -4.14 9.66
C PRO A 120 -16.65 -5.56 9.98
N VAL A 121 -15.97 -6.58 9.45
CA VAL A 121 -16.19 -7.97 9.92
C VAL A 121 -15.50 -8.12 11.28
N PRO A 122 -16.21 -8.31 12.42
CA PRO A 122 -15.60 -8.22 13.75
C PRO A 122 -14.42 -9.18 13.96
N VAL A 123 -14.54 -10.41 13.46
CA VAL A 123 -13.48 -11.44 13.54
C VAL A 123 -12.22 -11.00 12.78
N SER A 124 -12.38 -10.30 11.65
CA SER A 124 -11.26 -9.83 10.84
C SER A 124 -10.40 -8.80 11.58
N ILE A 125 -11.00 -7.96 12.43
CA ILE A 125 -10.27 -6.92 13.17
C ILE A 125 -9.21 -7.54 14.07
N LYS A 126 -9.58 -8.58 14.83
CA LYS A 126 -8.66 -9.25 15.77
C LYS A 126 -7.50 -9.92 15.03
N PHE A 127 -7.80 -10.59 13.92
CA PHE A 127 -6.80 -11.25 13.09
C PHE A 127 -5.84 -10.24 12.45
N ILE A 128 -6.37 -9.20 11.80
CA ILE A 128 -5.57 -8.16 11.14
C ILE A 128 -4.74 -7.38 12.15
N LYS A 129 -5.28 -7.05 13.32
CA LYS A 129 -4.49 -6.40 14.39
C LYS A 129 -3.30 -7.26 14.83
N ARG A 130 -3.46 -8.59 14.94
CA ARG A 130 -2.34 -9.50 15.24
C ARG A 130 -1.29 -9.49 14.12
N PHE A 131 -1.74 -9.54 12.87
CA PHE A 131 -0.84 -9.46 11.72
C PHE A 131 -0.10 -8.12 11.64
N HIS A 132 -0.78 -7.01 11.88
CA HIS A 132 -0.15 -5.70 11.93
C HIS A 132 0.85 -5.57 13.08
N ASN A 133 0.56 -6.16 14.25
CA ASN A 133 1.51 -6.20 15.36
C ASN A 133 2.74 -7.04 15.06
N LEU A 134 2.58 -8.12 14.29
CA LEU A 134 3.69 -8.93 13.81
C LEU A 134 4.70 -8.08 13.04
N TYR A 135 4.20 -7.16 12.20
CA TYR A 135 4.98 -6.24 11.37
C TYR A 135 4.87 -4.77 11.81
N TYR A 136 4.80 -4.48 13.11
CA TYR A 136 4.55 -3.11 13.59
C TYR A 136 5.61 -2.07 13.13
N LYS A 137 6.81 -2.55 12.76
CA LYS A 137 7.89 -1.72 12.20
C LYS A 137 7.59 -1.26 10.78
N ASN A 138 6.78 -2.00 10.03
CA ASN A 138 6.46 -1.79 8.62
C ASN A 138 4.98 -1.48 8.34
N VAL A 139 4.09 -1.60 9.34
CA VAL A 139 2.66 -1.37 9.15
C VAL A 139 2.12 -0.35 10.16
N ILE A 140 1.45 0.67 9.63
CA ILE A 140 0.64 1.62 10.39
C ILE A 140 -0.82 1.26 10.17
N SER A 141 -1.46 0.73 11.20
CA SER A 141 -2.87 0.32 11.15
C SER A 141 -3.81 1.53 11.04
N VAL A 142 -4.74 1.47 10.11
CA VAL A 142 -5.75 2.51 9.86
C VAL A 142 -7.16 1.92 9.97
N PRO A 143 -8.02 2.38 10.89
CA PRO A 143 -9.44 2.05 10.85
C PRO A 143 -10.08 2.65 9.59
N MET A 144 -10.80 1.81 8.84
CA MET A 144 -11.47 2.17 7.59
C MET A 144 -12.97 2.44 7.80
N SER A 145 -13.61 1.67 8.66
CA SER A 145 -15.06 1.77 8.89
C SER A 145 -15.41 2.80 9.97
N LYS A 146 -16.21 3.81 9.61
CA LYS A 146 -16.80 4.78 10.55
C LYS A 146 -17.63 4.15 11.67
N GLY A 147 -18.18 2.96 11.43
CA GLY A 147 -18.93 2.21 12.45
C GLY A 147 -18.08 1.62 13.57
N ARG A 148 -16.74 1.76 13.52
CA ARG A 148 -15.86 1.26 14.59
C ARG A 148 -15.80 2.25 15.75
N PRO A 149 -15.88 1.77 17.01
CA PRO A 149 -15.70 2.63 18.19
C PRO A 149 -14.35 3.36 18.22
N ASP A 150 -13.30 2.74 17.64
CA ASP A 150 -11.95 3.31 17.59
C ASP A 150 -11.64 4.08 16.29
N TYR A 151 -12.65 4.40 15.47
CA TYR A 151 -12.43 5.01 14.15
C TYR A 151 -11.67 6.34 14.22
N GLU A 152 -12.22 7.36 14.88
CA GLU A 152 -11.62 8.70 14.93
C GLU A 152 -10.26 8.70 15.63
N LEU A 153 -10.20 8.14 16.86
CA LEU A 153 -8.96 8.05 17.64
C LEU A 153 -7.89 7.21 16.94
N GLY A 154 -8.28 6.11 16.30
CA GLY A 154 -7.36 5.24 15.58
C GLY A 154 -6.82 5.90 14.31
N ARG A 155 -7.63 6.67 13.56
CA ARG A 155 -7.13 7.45 12.42
C ARG A 155 -6.21 8.58 12.84
N PHE A 156 -6.52 9.28 13.95
CA PHE A 156 -5.60 10.28 14.51
C PHE A 156 -4.27 9.66 14.94
N SER A 157 -4.31 8.49 15.60
CA SER A 157 -3.12 7.74 15.98
C SER A 157 -2.30 7.30 14.76
N ALA A 158 -2.95 6.81 13.70
CA ALA A 158 -2.30 6.44 12.45
C ALA A 158 -1.61 7.63 11.77
N LEU A 159 -2.29 8.78 11.71
CA LEU A 159 -1.72 10.02 11.17
C LEU A 159 -0.49 10.46 11.97
N ARG A 160 -0.57 10.45 13.31
CA ARG A 160 0.57 10.79 14.17
C ARG A 160 1.76 9.84 13.94
N LYS A 161 1.51 8.53 13.82
CA LYS A 161 2.54 7.54 13.50
C LYS A 161 3.17 7.79 12.13
N ALA A 162 2.37 8.14 11.12
CA ALA A 162 2.87 8.46 9.78
C ALA A 162 3.78 9.70 9.82
N ILE A 163 3.35 10.79 10.46
CA ILE A 163 4.17 12.01 10.63
C ILE A 163 5.49 11.69 11.34
N ASN A 164 5.43 10.95 12.44
CA ASN A 164 6.63 10.59 13.20
C ASN A 164 7.60 9.74 12.36
N SER A 165 7.07 8.83 11.55
CA SER A 165 7.90 8.00 10.67
C SER A 165 8.58 8.84 9.60
N LEU A 166 7.85 9.74 8.95
CA LEU A 166 8.40 10.71 8.01
C LEU A 166 9.51 11.57 8.65
N LYS A 167 9.29 12.06 9.87
CA LYS A 167 10.30 12.85 10.63
C LYS A 167 11.53 12.03 11.00
N ASN A 168 11.39 10.73 11.19
CA ASN A 168 12.50 9.82 11.47
C ASN A 168 13.27 9.40 10.20
N GLY A 169 12.89 9.92 9.03
CA GLY A 169 13.51 9.58 7.76
C GLY A 169 13.04 8.25 7.17
N ASP A 170 11.95 7.67 7.67
CA ASP A 170 11.34 6.49 7.05
C ASP A 170 10.47 6.89 5.83
N PHE A 171 10.23 5.93 4.94
CA PHE A 171 9.20 6.07 3.91
C PHE A 171 7.82 5.70 4.48
N VAL A 172 6.82 6.51 4.16
CA VAL A 172 5.42 6.16 4.39
C VAL A 172 4.75 5.88 3.05
N LEU A 173 4.10 4.72 2.93
CA LEU A 173 3.44 4.26 1.72
C LEU A 173 1.92 4.38 1.91
N VAL A 174 1.23 4.98 0.95
CA VAL A 174 -0.23 5.13 0.98
C VAL A 174 -0.83 5.04 -0.43
N SER A 175 -1.97 4.36 -0.55
CA SER A 175 -2.79 4.46 -1.77
C SER A 175 -3.76 5.63 -1.65
N PRO A 176 -3.76 6.60 -2.59
CA PRO A 176 -4.72 7.70 -2.56
C PRO A 176 -6.18 7.24 -2.70
N GLU A 177 -6.41 6.15 -3.42
CA GLU A 177 -7.71 5.52 -3.64
C GLU A 177 -8.23 4.79 -2.40
N GLY A 178 -7.35 4.06 -1.71
CA GLY A 178 -7.69 3.31 -0.50
C GLY A 178 -8.57 2.07 -0.73
N HIS A 179 -8.81 1.69 -1.98
CA HIS A 179 -9.56 0.50 -2.38
C HIS A 179 -8.98 -0.09 -3.66
N VAL A 180 -9.24 -1.37 -3.91
CA VAL A 180 -8.76 -2.07 -5.12
C VAL A 180 -9.41 -1.47 -6.38
N GLU A 181 -8.60 -1.28 -7.41
CA GLU A 181 -9.00 -0.85 -8.75
C GLU A 181 -9.84 -1.91 -9.47
N VAL A 182 -10.80 -1.46 -10.28
CA VAL A 182 -11.55 -2.36 -11.16
C VAL A 182 -10.74 -2.54 -12.44
N LYS A 183 -10.38 -3.80 -12.77
CA LYS A 183 -9.57 -4.15 -13.95
C LYS A 183 -8.19 -3.45 -13.99
N ASN A 184 -7.61 -3.12 -12.82
CA ASN A 184 -6.33 -2.40 -12.69
C ASN A 184 -6.34 -1.01 -13.36
N THR A 185 -7.52 -0.41 -13.55
CA THR A 185 -7.66 0.95 -14.07
C THR A 185 -7.92 1.90 -12.91
N ILE A 186 -7.25 3.05 -12.92
CA ILE A 186 -7.44 4.09 -11.91
C ILE A 186 -8.93 4.44 -11.76
N SER A 187 -9.35 4.50 -10.51
CA SER A 187 -10.73 4.71 -10.09
C SER A 187 -11.22 6.14 -10.38
N PRO A 188 -12.54 6.35 -10.45
CA PRO A 188 -13.13 7.68 -10.62
C PRO A 188 -12.68 8.69 -9.55
N LEU A 189 -12.56 9.96 -9.93
CA LEU A 189 -11.99 11.02 -9.08
C LEU A 189 -12.71 11.20 -7.74
N ASP A 190 -14.02 10.91 -7.68
CA ASP A 190 -14.84 11.03 -6.47
C ASP A 190 -14.48 9.98 -5.41
N SER A 191 -13.84 8.86 -5.79
CA SER A 191 -13.44 7.81 -4.86
C SER A 191 -12.23 8.17 -3.99
N PHE A 192 -11.36 9.08 -4.45
CA PHE A 192 -10.10 9.37 -3.74
C PHE A 192 -10.30 9.98 -2.36
N HIS A 193 -9.52 9.52 -1.38
CA HIS A 193 -9.64 9.96 0.00
C HIS A 193 -8.92 11.28 0.27
N ASN A 194 -9.54 12.16 1.07
CA ASN A 194 -8.88 13.40 1.51
C ASN A 194 -7.70 13.18 2.46
N GLY A 195 -7.70 12.06 3.20
CA GLY A 195 -6.67 11.77 4.21
C GLY A 195 -5.28 11.52 3.62
N SER A 196 -5.22 10.78 2.50
CA SER A 196 -3.98 10.50 1.75
C SER A 196 -3.41 11.78 1.12
N GLY A 197 -4.25 12.66 0.57
CA GLY A 197 -3.82 13.95 0.08
C GLY A 197 -3.38 14.92 1.19
N GLY A 198 -4.02 14.86 2.36
CA GLY A 198 -3.56 15.58 3.55
C GLY A 198 -2.14 15.18 3.98
N LEU A 199 -1.81 13.89 3.88
CA LEU A 199 -0.43 13.39 4.10
C LEU A 199 0.54 13.92 3.04
N SER A 200 0.12 14.03 1.79
CA SER A 200 0.93 14.60 0.69
C SER A 200 1.29 16.07 0.93
N ILE A 201 0.30 16.87 1.34
CA ILE A 201 0.52 18.27 1.73
C ILE A 201 1.49 18.34 2.92
N MET A 202 1.35 17.47 3.91
CA MET A 202 2.25 17.45 5.07
C MET A 202 3.67 17.03 4.73
N ALA A 203 3.86 16.00 3.90
CA ALA A 203 5.18 15.61 3.41
C ALA A 203 5.88 16.80 2.75
N THR A 204 5.14 17.55 1.92
CA THR A 204 5.64 18.77 1.28
C THR A 204 6.04 19.85 2.28
N LYS A 205 5.21 20.11 3.30
CA LYS A 205 5.53 21.07 4.37
C LYS A 205 6.76 20.66 5.19
N LEU A 206 7.00 19.35 5.34
CA LEU A 206 8.20 18.80 5.96
C LEU A 206 9.41 18.77 5.02
N ARG A 207 9.28 19.28 3.79
CA ARG A 207 10.30 19.25 2.73
C ARG A 207 10.72 17.83 2.34
N LEU A 208 9.84 16.86 2.54
CA LEU A 208 10.05 15.47 2.13
C LEU A 208 9.42 15.25 0.76
N PRO A 209 10.12 14.58 -0.17
CA PRO A 209 9.61 14.34 -1.51
C PRO A 209 8.46 13.33 -1.48
N ILE A 210 7.57 13.46 -2.46
CA ILE A 210 6.53 12.49 -2.76
C ILE A 210 6.95 11.70 -4.00
N LEU A 211 6.95 10.39 -3.92
CA LEU A 211 7.31 9.48 -5.01
C LEU A 211 6.04 8.79 -5.53
N PRO A 212 5.63 9.08 -6.78
CA PRO A 212 4.55 8.35 -7.41
C PRO A 212 5.04 6.98 -7.87
N VAL A 213 4.25 5.94 -7.62
CA VAL A 213 4.55 4.57 -8.00
C VAL A 213 3.37 3.98 -8.76
N GLY A 214 3.61 3.58 -10.01
CA GLY A 214 2.66 2.87 -10.86
C GLY A 214 2.91 1.38 -10.79
N ILE A 215 1.86 0.60 -10.51
CA ILE A 215 1.90 -0.86 -10.39
C ILE A 215 0.85 -1.45 -11.32
N TRP A 216 1.26 -2.36 -12.21
CA TRP A 216 0.32 -3.03 -13.10
C TRP A 216 0.84 -4.38 -13.60
N SER A 217 -0.07 -5.16 -14.17
CA SER A 217 0.23 -6.30 -15.04
C SER A 217 -0.72 -6.23 -16.24
N LEU A 218 -0.20 -6.47 -17.44
CA LEU A 218 -1.02 -6.60 -18.64
C LEU A 218 -1.53 -8.05 -18.74
N ASP A 219 -2.84 -8.20 -18.89
CA ASP A 219 -3.59 -9.41 -19.29
C ASP A 219 -3.03 -10.75 -18.80
N GLY A 220 -3.11 -11.01 -17.49
CA GLY A 220 -2.77 -12.33 -16.93
C GLY A 220 -1.31 -12.72 -17.11
N SER A 221 -0.46 -11.81 -17.58
CA SER A 221 0.96 -12.04 -17.67
C SER A 221 1.53 -12.20 -16.26
N LYS A 222 2.47 -13.14 -16.13
CA LYS A 222 3.27 -13.31 -14.92
C LYS A 222 4.20 -12.11 -14.67
N ARG A 223 4.22 -11.10 -15.56
CA ARG A 223 5.09 -9.93 -15.46
C ARG A 223 4.33 -8.80 -14.77
N ILE A 224 4.83 -8.41 -13.62
CA ILE A 224 4.33 -7.29 -12.84
C ILE A 224 5.31 -6.14 -13.06
N ASN A 225 4.82 -4.99 -13.47
CA ASN A 225 5.62 -3.79 -13.65
C ASN A 225 5.44 -2.88 -12.44
N LEU A 226 6.56 -2.35 -11.96
CA LEU A 226 6.62 -1.36 -10.90
C LEU A 226 7.50 -0.20 -11.37
N ASN A 227 6.87 0.93 -11.69
CA ASN A 227 7.59 2.13 -12.08
C ASN A 227 7.55 3.15 -10.96
N ILE A 228 8.72 3.68 -10.60
CA ILE A 228 8.87 4.78 -9.65
C ILE A 228 9.12 6.06 -10.44
N GLY A 229 8.17 6.98 -10.40
CA GLY A 229 8.29 8.26 -11.09
C GLY A 229 9.20 9.25 -10.36
N ALA A 230 9.46 10.39 -11.02
CA ALA A 230 10.27 11.45 -10.46
C ALA A 230 9.63 12.03 -9.17
N PRO A 231 10.44 12.36 -8.15
CA PRO A 231 9.93 12.95 -6.92
C PRO A 231 9.30 14.32 -7.17
N TYR A 232 8.24 14.64 -6.43
CA TYR A 232 7.59 15.94 -6.50
C TYR A 232 7.15 16.44 -5.12
N TYR A 233 6.72 17.70 -5.09
CA TYR A 233 6.13 18.36 -3.94
C TYR A 233 4.72 18.83 -4.34
N SER A 234 3.73 18.53 -3.51
CA SER A 234 2.33 18.84 -3.80
C SER A 234 2.10 20.34 -3.79
N LYS A 235 1.43 20.84 -4.84
CA LYS A 235 1.03 22.26 -4.96
C LYS A 235 -0.42 22.48 -4.52
N ALA A 236 -1.15 21.41 -4.19
CA ALA A 236 -2.53 21.47 -3.78
C ALA A 236 -2.74 22.20 -2.44
N LYS A 237 -3.89 22.86 -2.33
CA LYS A 237 -4.30 23.60 -1.12
C LYS A 237 -5.11 22.76 -0.12
N ASP A 238 -5.72 21.69 -0.61
CA ASP A 238 -6.59 20.81 0.15
C ASP A 238 -6.32 19.33 -0.16
N GLY A 239 -6.79 18.45 0.72
CA GLY A 239 -6.53 17.02 0.63
C GLY A 239 -7.15 16.35 -0.60
N LYS A 240 -8.30 16.83 -1.11
CA LYS A 240 -8.91 16.22 -2.30
C LYS A 240 -8.06 16.52 -3.53
N SER A 241 -7.71 17.79 -3.72
CA SER A 241 -6.85 18.25 -4.81
C SER A 241 -5.47 17.57 -4.77
N ALA A 242 -4.91 17.36 -3.58
CA ALA A 242 -3.62 16.67 -3.41
C ALA A 242 -3.69 15.19 -3.79
N SER A 243 -4.79 14.49 -3.47
CA SER A 243 -4.98 13.10 -3.91
C SER A 243 -5.15 12.99 -5.42
N ILE A 244 -5.85 13.95 -6.05
CA ILE A 244 -5.97 14.02 -7.52
C ILE A 244 -4.61 14.29 -8.15
N GLU A 245 -3.82 15.23 -7.62
CA GLU A 245 -2.46 15.51 -8.08
C GLU A 245 -1.58 14.24 -7.98
N ALA A 246 -1.63 13.52 -6.87
CA ALA A 246 -0.90 12.26 -6.68
C ALA A 246 -1.30 11.19 -7.71
N MET A 247 -2.61 10.98 -7.92
CA MET A 247 -3.08 10.01 -8.89
C MET A 247 -2.76 10.41 -10.33
N SER A 248 -2.77 11.71 -10.65
CA SER A 248 -2.30 12.20 -11.95
C SER A 248 -0.82 11.85 -12.18
N LYS A 249 0.04 12.01 -11.16
CA LYS A 249 1.45 11.62 -11.24
C LYS A 249 1.66 10.12 -11.39
N ILE A 250 0.81 9.31 -10.77
CA ILE A 250 0.81 7.86 -10.97
C ILE A 250 0.33 7.52 -12.39
N ALA A 251 -0.73 8.17 -12.89
CA ALA A 251 -1.24 7.96 -14.24
C ALA A 251 -0.18 8.25 -15.32
N ASP A 252 0.65 9.30 -15.14
CA ASP A 252 1.72 9.66 -16.08
C ASP A 252 2.71 8.51 -16.35
N ILE A 253 2.91 7.62 -15.36
CA ILE A 253 3.85 6.48 -15.42
C ILE A 253 3.17 5.13 -15.64
N LEU A 254 1.85 5.11 -15.80
CA LEU A 254 1.08 3.93 -16.18
C LEU A 254 0.85 3.85 -17.71
N PRO A 255 0.61 2.63 -18.25
CA PRO A 255 0.07 2.45 -19.60
C PRO A 255 -1.21 3.25 -19.81
N LEU A 256 -1.43 3.73 -21.03
CA LEU A 256 -2.53 4.65 -21.37
C LEU A 256 -3.88 4.07 -20.94
N GLU A 257 -4.13 2.82 -21.27
CA GLU A 257 -5.36 2.07 -20.99
C GLU A 257 -5.69 1.92 -19.49
N LEU A 258 -4.71 2.11 -18.60
CA LEU A 258 -4.89 1.99 -17.15
C LEU A 258 -5.07 3.35 -16.43
N ARG A 259 -4.96 4.47 -17.17
CA ARG A 259 -5.00 5.83 -16.58
C ARG A 259 -6.38 6.28 -16.10
N GLY A 260 -7.44 5.56 -16.47
CA GLY A 260 -8.81 5.86 -16.03
C GLY A 260 -9.21 7.31 -16.34
N PRO A 261 -9.62 8.12 -15.34
CA PRO A 261 -10.07 9.50 -15.55
C PRO A 261 -8.95 10.46 -16.00
N PHE A 262 -7.69 10.00 -16.02
CA PHE A 262 -6.52 10.78 -16.47
C PHE A 262 -6.10 10.44 -17.90
N LEU A 263 -6.89 9.66 -18.64
CA LEU A 263 -6.80 9.58 -20.10
C LEU A 263 -6.93 11.01 -20.64
N LEU A 264 -5.90 11.47 -21.36
CA LEU A 264 -5.77 12.85 -21.83
C LEU A 264 -7.08 13.40 -22.41
N LYS A 265 -7.40 14.63 -22.01
CA LYS A 265 -8.02 15.61 -22.89
C LYS A 265 -6.94 16.26 -23.75
#